data_AF-A0A963SPJ9-F1
#
_entry.id   AF-A0A963SPJ9-F1
#
_cell.length_a   1.000
_cell.length_b   1.000
_cell.length_c   1.000
_cell.angle_alpha   90.00
_cell.angle_beta   90.00
_cell.angle_gamma   90.00
#
_symmetry.space_group_name_H-M   'P 1'
#
loop_
_entity.id
_entity.type
_entity.pdbx_description
1 polymer ?
#
loop_
_entity_poly.entity_id
_entity_poly.type
_entity_poly.pdbx_seq_one_letter_code
_entity_poly.pdbx_strand_id
1 'polypeptide(L)'
;MKKLLKPVLAAGLILTAAPMAAAPAAAQSAVKGVGVVSLPAVMANSNAYKTAEQQRPVTYKAQYDQAEARRQQIAAQLQPLVDKFNTDRQAPNPNREALQQQAVQIQTIEQNGQRELQQILAPVALSRAYVDEQIEEKLSDAIQAAAKKKGVTLILDPTQGAIIFADAQYNITQDVLNELNALLPTAQLVPPPGWQPREIREQQAAAAAQQAAAQGATQPAGPAAEGR
;
A
#
# COMPACT_ATOMS: atom_id res chain seq x y z
N MET A 1 -51.86 45.77 -25.32
CA MET A 1 -52.69 46.05 -26.52
C MET A 1 -51.89 46.95 -27.46
N LYS A 2 -51.93 46.65 -28.77
CA LYS A 2 -51.47 47.50 -29.91
C LYS A 2 -49.93 47.65 -30.00
N LYS A 3 -49.23 47.54 -31.14
CA LYS A 3 -49.52 47.20 -32.55
C LYS A 3 -48.16 47.36 -33.32
N LEU A 4 -48.02 46.75 -34.51
CA LEU A 4 -47.14 47.16 -35.65
C LEU A 4 -45.65 46.75 -35.54
N LEU A 5 -44.88 46.25 -36.54
CA LEU A 5 -44.97 46.09 -38.01
C LEU A 5 -43.83 45.12 -38.44
N LYS A 6 -44.03 44.32 -39.51
CA LYS A 6 -43.01 43.66 -40.37
C LYS A 6 -42.72 44.57 -41.60
N PRO A 7 -41.96 44.20 -42.66
CA PRO A 7 -40.60 43.62 -42.87
C PRO A 7 -39.79 44.38 -43.99
N VAL A 8 -38.48 44.11 -44.20
CA VAL A 8 -37.72 44.23 -45.49
C VAL A 8 -36.46 43.36 -45.30
N LEU A 9 -36.13 42.24 -45.97
CA LEU A 9 -36.06 41.75 -47.37
C LEU A 9 -34.81 42.20 -48.18
N ALA A 10 -34.15 41.18 -48.77
CA ALA A 10 -33.11 41.19 -49.82
C ALA A 10 -31.66 41.47 -49.34
N ALA A 11 -30.61 40.77 -49.78
CA ALA A 11 -30.37 39.81 -50.87
C ALA A 11 -29.24 38.85 -50.38
N GLY A 12 -29.17 37.57 -50.72
CA GLY A 12 -29.28 36.98 -52.04
C GLY A 12 -27.87 36.63 -52.54
N LEU A 13 -27.36 35.44 -52.19
CA LEU A 13 -26.36 34.72 -52.99
C LEU A 13 -26.59 33.22 -52.82
N ILE A 14 -27.14 32.63 -53.87
CA ILE A 14 -27.18 31.19 -54.10
C ILE A 14 -25.78 30.82 -54.60
N LEU A 15 -25.02 30.10 -53.79
CA LEU A 15 -23.90 29.29 -54.24
C LEU A 15 -24.30 27.83 -54.02
N THR A 16 -24.59 27.16 -55.12
CA THR A 16 -24.72 25.71 -55.20
C THR A 16 -23.37 25.08 -54.84
N ALA A 17 -23.20 24.69 -53.59
CA ALA A 17 -22.16 23.74 -53.18
C ALA A 17 -22.87 22.44 -52.82
N ALA A 18 -22.43 21.34 -53.45
CA ALA A 18 -22.90 19.99 -53.23
C ALA A 18 -23.04 19.66 -51.73
N PRO A 19 -23.88 18.67 -51.34
CA PRO A 19 -23.74 18.07 -50.03
C PRO A 19 -22.34 17.45 -49.97
N MET A 20 -21.37 18.21 -49.47
CA MET A 20 -20.23 17.61 -48.81
C MET A 20 -20.86 16.86 -47.67
N ALA A 21 -21.04 15.55 -47.87
CA ALA A 21 -21.19 14.62 -46.78
C ALA A 21 -20.05 14.98 -45.83
N ALA A 22 -20.41 15.64 -44.73
CA ALA A 22 -19.52 15.77 -43.60
C ALA A 22 -19.26 14.32 -43.21
N ALA A 23 -18.17 13.75 -43.74
CA ALA A 23 -17.57 12.60 -43.13
C ALA A 23 -17.49 12.96 -41.64
N PRO A 24 -18.04 12.14 -40.73
CA PRO A 24 -17.90 12.42 -39.32
C PRO A 24 -16.40 12.65 -39.12
N ALA A 25 -16.04 13.86 -38.69
CA ALA A 25 -14.69 14.18 -38.30
C ALA A 25 -14.27 13.02 -37.39
N ALA A 26 -13.33 12.20 -37.86
CA ALA A 26 -12.89 11.03 -37.14
C ALA A 26 -12.52 11.55 -35.76
N ALA A 27 -13.35 11.23 -34.78
CA ALA A 27 -13.09 11.55 -33.39
C ALA A 27 -11.64 11.14 -33.16
N GLN A 28 -10.85 12.09 -32.65
CA GLN A 28 -9.46 11.87 -32.27
C GLN A 28 -9.38 10.47 -31.66
N SER A 29 -8.75 9.56 -32.40
CA SER A 29 -8.82 8.14 -32.10
C SER A 29 -8.02 7.93 -30.84
N ALA A 30 -8.68 8.10 -29.70
CA ALA A 30 -8.21 7.61 -28.42
C ALA A 30 -7.81 6.16 -28.68
N VAL A 31 -6.57 5.81 -28.36
CA VAL A 31 -6.08 4.45 -28.53
C VAL A 31 -6.96 3.59 -27.64
N LYS A 32 -7.91 2.89 -28.27
CA LYS A 32 -8.84 2.02 -27.54
C LYS A 32 -8.03 0.88 -26.94
N GLY A 33 -8.31 0.56 -25.68
CA GLY A 33 -7.68 -0.58 -25.01
C GLY A 33 -6.58 -0.23 -24.01
N VAL A 34 -6.21 1.04 -23.82
CA VAL A 34 -5.24 1.43 -22.79
C VAL A 34 -5.97 2.02 -21.58
N GLY A 35 -5.56 1.63 -20.37
CA GLY A 35 -6.03 2.20 -19.12
C GLY A 35 -4.88 2.52 -18.17
N VAL A 36 -5.06 3.51 -17.32
CA VAL A 36 -4.14 3.90 -16.26
C VAL A 36 -4.81 3.64 -14.92
N VAL A 37 -4.11 2.97 -14.01
CA VAL A 37 -4.62 2.61 -12.68
C VAL A 37 -3.59 2.97 -11.63
N SER A 38 -3.98 3.74 -10.63
CA SER A 38 -3.17 3.94 -9.43
C SER A 38 -3.50 2.89 -8.38
N LEU A 39 -2.70 1.81 -8.31
CA LEU A 39 -2.92 0.73 -7.35
C LEU A 39 -2.87 1.19 -5.88
N PRO A 40 -1.92 2.06 -5.44
CA PRO A 40 -1.94 2.57 -4.08
C PRO A 40 -3.22 3.35 -3.76
N ALA A 41 -3.75 4.11 -4.73
CA ALA A 41 -4.99 4.84 -4.54
C ALA A 41 -6.19 3.89 -4.42
N VAL A 42 -6.24 2.80 -5.19
CA VAL A 42 -7.27 1.76 -5.06
C VAL A 42 -7.23 1.12 -3.67
N MET A 43 -6.06 0.68 -3.22
CA MET A 43 -5.91 0.03 -1.91
C MET A 43 -6.33 0.97 -0.77
N ALA A 44 -5.76 2.18 -0.73
CA ALA A 44 -6.02 3.14 0.34
C ALA A 44 -7.47 3.66 0.35
N ASN A 45 -8.15 3.68 -0.80
CA ASN A 45 -9.54 4.13 -0.89
C ASN A 45 -10.57 3.01 -0.77
N SER A 46 -10.15 1.75 -0.76
CA SER A 46 -11.04 0.60 -0.61
C SER A 46 -11.84 0.65 0.70
N ASN A 47 -13.06 0.14 0.66
CA ASN A 47 -13.94 0.03 1.83
C ASN A 47 -13.29 -0.86 2.89
N ALA A 48 -12.74 -2.00 2.46
CA ALA A 48 -11.99 -2.93 3.31
C ALA A 48 -10.89 -2.22 4.11
N TYR A 49 -10.04 -1.43 3.45
CA TYR A 49 -8.98 -0.67 4.10
C TYR A 49 -9.53 0.40 5.04
N LYS A 50 -10.47 1.24 4.58
CA LYS A 50 -11.04 2.33 5.39
C LYS A 50 -11.75 1.83 6.64
N THR A 51 -12.56 0.79 6.50
CA THR A 51 -13.24 0.15 7.63
C THR A 51 -12.22 -0.48 8.58
N ALA A 52 -11.18 -1.12 8.05
CA ALA A 52 -10.11 -1.66 8.87
C ALA A 52 -9.37 -0.58 9.67
N GLU A 53 -9.01 0.55 9.06
CA GLU A 53 -8.38 1.68 9.75
C GLU A 53 -9.25 2.23 10.88
N GLN A 54 -10.56 2.32 10.67
CA GLN A 54 -11.50 2.79 11.70
C GLN A 54 -11.67 1.80 12.86
N GLN A 55 -11.68 0.50 12.56
CA GLN A 55 -11.92 -0.54 13.56
C GLN A 55 -10.65 -0.95 14.31
N ARG A 56 -9.46 -0.78 13.73
CA ARG A 56 -8.19 -1.20 14.34
C ARG A 56 -7.91 -0.58 15.71
N PRO A 57 -8.07 0.74 15.93
CA PRO A 57 -7.89 1.31 17.26
C PRO A 57 -8.89 0.79 18.28
N VAL A 58 -10.06 0.27 17.85
CA VAL A 58 -11.05 -0.34 18.74
C VAL A 58 -10.67 -1.78 19.06
N THR A 59 -10.36 -2.60 18.05
CA THR A 59 -9.98 -4.01 18.22
C THR A 59 -8.68 -4.16 19.01
N TYR A 60 -7.69 -3.31 18.75
CA TYR A 60 -6.39 -3.35 19.41
C TYR A 60 -6.23 -2.28 20.50
N LYS A 61 -7.35 -1.82 21.07
CA LYS A 61 -7.35 -0.78 22.11
C LYS A 61 -6.41 -1.12 23.27
N ALA A 62 -6.43 -2.37 23.73
CA ALA A 62 -5.57 -2.81 24.82
C ALA A 62 -4.07 -2.65 24.50
N GLN A 63 -3.66 -2.99 23.28
CA GLN A 63 -2.27 -2.84 22.83
C GLN A 63 -1.89 -1.36 22.70
N TYR A 64 -2.77 -0.51 22.19
CA TYR A 64 -2.54 0.93 22.12
C TYR A 64 -2.41 1.55 23.51
N ASP A 65 -3.34 1.22 24.43
CA ASP A 65 -3.32 1.71 25.81
C ASP A 65 -2.06 1.23 26.55
N GLN A 66 -1.67 -0.03 26.36
CA GLN A 66 -0.43 -0.58 26.93
C GLN A 66 0.82 0.10 26.36
N ALA A 67 0.87 0.32 25.05
CA ALA A 67 1.99 1.01 24.41
C ALA A 67 2.09 2.45 24.90
N GLU A 68 0.96 3.14 25.08
CA GLU A 68 0.92 4.50 25.60
C GLU A 68 1.40 4.57 27.05
N ALA A 69 0.89 3.69 27.92
CA ALA A 69 1.36 3.58 29.30
C ALA A 69 2.87 3.29 29.36
N ARG A 70 3.38 2.42 28.48
CA ARG A 70 4.81 2.11 28.42
C ARG A 70 5.65 3.28 27.92
N ARG A 71 5.18 4.03 26.92
CA ARG A 71 5.83 5.28 26.47
C ARG A 71 5.97 6.27 27.62
N GLN A 72 4.91 6.48 28.40
CA GLN A 72 4.93 7.39 29.54
C GLN A 72 5.90 6.92 30.63
N GLN A 73 5.94 5.61 30.93
CA GLN A 73 6.91 5.03 31.86
C GLN A 73 8.36 5.20 31.39
N ILE A 74 8.64 5.02 30.10
CA ILE A 74 9.97 5.21 29.53
C ILE A 74 10.37 6.69 29.61
N ALA A 75 9.47 7.60 29.23
CA ALA A 75 9.69 9.03 29.33
C ALA A 75 9.98 9.47 30.78
N ALA A 76 9.20 8.99 31.74
CA ALA A 76 9.41 9.28 33.16
C ALA A 76 10.76 8.74 33.71
N GLN A 77 11.26 7.63 33.17
CA GLN A 77 12.59 7.09 33.51
C GLN A 77 13.73 7.87 32.84
N LEU A 78 13.55 8.29 31.58
CA LEU A 78 14.56 9.01 30.81
C LEU A 78 14.72 10.46 31.26
N GLN A 79 13.63 11.14 31.60
CA GLN A 79 13.64 12.56 31.96
C GLN A 79 14.72 12.91 33.02
N PRO A 80 14.77 12.26 34.21
CA PRO A 80 15.78 12.59 35.22
C PRO A 80 17.20 12.23 34.78
N LEU A 81 17.39 11.19 33.95
CA LEU A 81 18.71 10.80 33.45
C LEU A 81 19.24 11.81 32.43
N VAL A 82 18.37 12.29 31.54
CA VAL A 82 18.71 13.31 30.55
C VAL A 82 19.00 14.64 31.24
N ASP A 83 18.18 15.04 32.22
CA ASP A 83 18.39 16.27 32.98
C ASP A 83 19.71 16.22 33.76
N LYS A 84 20.00 15.07 34.40
CA LYS A 84 21.29 14.83 35.07
C LYS A 84 22.46 14.89 34.09
N PHE A 85 22.36 14.24 32.94
CA PHE A 85 23.39 14.24 31.91
C PHE A 85 23.69 15.66 31.40
N ASN A 86 22.65 16.44 31.13
CA ASN A 86 22.79 17.83 30.71
C ASN A 86 23.44 18.70 31.79
N THR A 87 23.03 18.51 33.05
CA THR A 87 23.60 19.24 34.20
C THR A 87 25.07 18.90 34.41
N ASP A 88 25.42 17.61 34.45
CA ASP A 88 26.80 17.13 34.65
C ASP A 88 27.72 17.57 33.50
N ARG A 89 27.19 17.66 32.28
CA ARG A 89 27.93 18.12 31.10
C ARG A 89 28.24 19.62 31.15
N GLN A 90 27.40 20.42 31.78
CA GLN A 90 27.58 21.87 31.92
C GLN A 90 28.49 22.25 33.11
N ALA A 91 28.87 21.28 33.94
CA ALA A 91 29.74 21.52 35.08
C ALA A 91 31.12 22.06 34.65
N PRO A 92 31.79 22.89 35.48
CA PRO A 92 33.10 23.48 35.15
C PRO A 92 34.22 22.45 34.90
N ASN A 93 34.11 21.26 35.49
CA ASN A 93 35.02 20.15 35.26
C ASN A 93 34.22 18.83 35.16
N PRO A 94 33.67 18.51 33.98
CA PRO A 94 32.76 17.38 33.83
C PRO A 94 33.51 16.04 33.94
N ASN A 95 32.98 15.12 34.74
CA ASN A 95 33.52 13.76 34.81
C ASN A 95 33.15 12.97 33.55
N ARG A 96 34.12 12.80 32.64
CA ARG A 96 33.89 12.14 31.34
C ARG A 96 33.47 10.68 31.46
N GLU A 97 33.98 9.96 32.45
CA GLU A 97 33.62 8.56 32.67
C GLU A 97 32.15 8.44 33.11
N ALA A 98 31.74 9.30 34.05
CA ALA A 98 30.35 9.35 34.52
C ALA A 98 29.37 9.77 33.40
N LEU A 99 29.75 10.74 32.54
CA LEU A 99 28.95 11.13 31.38
C LEU A 99 28.83 10.00 30.35
N GLN A 100 29.91 9.25 30.10
CA GLN A 100 29.87 8.11 29.18
C GLN A 100 28.93 7.01 29.70
N GLN A 101 29.00 6.69 31.01
CA GLN A 101 28.08 5.72 31.63
C GLN A 101 26.62 6.17 31.54
N GLN A 102 26.34 7.45 31.80
CA GLN A 102 24.99 8.00 31.67
C GLN A 102 24.47 7.95 30.23
N ALA A 103 25.31 8.28 29.25
CA ALA A 103 24.94 8.20 27.83
C ALA A 103 24.60 6.76 27.43
N VAL A 104 25.41 5.78 27.84
CA VAL A 104 25.13 4.35 27.58
C VAL A 104 23.84 3.90 28.26
N GLN A 105 23.58 4.36 29.49
CA GLN A 105 22.35 4.02 30.22
C GLN A 105 21.10 4.58 29.50
N ILE A 106 21.13 5.85 29.11
CA ILE A 106 20.04 6.51 28.35
C ILE A 106 19.79 5.72 27.06
N GLN A 107 20.85 5.49 26.27
CA GLN A 107 20.74 4.78 25.00
C GLN A 107 20.18 3.35 25.18
N THR A 108 20.57 2.66 26.25
CA THR A 108 20.07 1.31 26.56
C THR A 108 18.57 1.33 26.87
N ILE A 109 18.11 2.30 27.66
CA ILE A 109 16.68 2.45 27.98
C ILE A 109 15.88 2.77 26.71
N GLU A 110 16.39 3.66 25.85
CA GLU A 110 15.74 3.99 24.58
C GLU A 110 15.61 2.76 23.67
N GLN A 111 16.69 1.99 23.49
CA GLN A 111 16.67 0.78 22.65
C GLN A 111 15.74 -0.30 23.21
N ASN A 112 15.78 -0.53 24.53
CA ASN A 112 14.89 -1.50 25.18
C ASN A 112 13.43 -1.05 25.06
N GLY A 113 13.15 0.22 25.33
CA GLY A 113 11.82 0.79 25.21
C GLY A 113 11.25 0.68 23.79
N GLN A 114 12.06 0.94 22.77
CA GLN A 114 11.66 0.75 21.37
C GLN A 114 11.32 -0.72 21.06
N ARG A 115 12.14 -1.67 21.51
CA ARG A 115 11.87 -3.10 21.32
C ARG A 115 10.57 -3.55 22.00
N GLU A 116 10.34 -3.11 23.23
CA GLU A 116 9.11 -3.43 23.96
C GLU A 116 7.88 -2.83 23.29
N LEU A 117 7.95 -1.58 22.84
CA LEU A 117 6.86 -0.94 22.09
C LEU A 117 6.57 -1.66 20.77
N GLN A 118 7.61 -2.10 20.06
CA GLN A 118 7.45 -2.93 18.87
C GLN A 118 6.76 -4.25 19.20
N GLN A 119 7.12 -4.91 20.31
CA GLN A 119 6.47 -6.16 20.73
C GLN A 119 5.00 -5.95 21.11
N ILE A 120 4.68 -4.87 21.84
CA ILE A 120 3.29 -4.54 22.22
C ILE A 120 2.44 -4.26 20.97
N LEU A 121 3.00 -3.56 19.99
CA LEU A 121 2.31 -3.19 18.75
C LEU A 121 2.47 -4.22 17.62
N ALA A 122 3.21 -5.31 17.84
CA ALA A 122 3.38 -6.37 16.85
C ALA A 122 2.04 -6.93 16.34
N PRO A 123 1.02 -7.19 17.18
CA PRO A 123 -0.29 -7.64 16.69
C PRO A 123 -0.97 -6.63 15.77
N VAL A 124 -0.76 -5.33 15.99
CA VAL A 124 -1.30 -4.25 15.15
C VAL A 124 -0.61 -4.25 13.79
N ALA A 125 0.71 -4.45 13.76
CA ALA A 125 1.46 -4.56 12.51
C ALA A 125 1.02 -5.80 11.70
N LEU A 126 0.82 -6.94 12.37
CA LEU A 126 0.30 -8.17 11.74
C LEU A 126 -1.11 -7.98 11.20
N SER A 127 -1.98 -7.30 11.96
CA SER A 127 -3.32 -6.91 11.48
C SER A 127 -3.26 -6.13 10.19
N ARG A 128 -2.36 -5.13 10.12
CA ARG A 128 -2.20 -4.30 8.95
C ARG A 128 -1.75 -5.13 7.74
N ALA A 129 -0.70 -5.94 7.91
CA ALA A 129 -0.21 -6.83 6.87
C ALA A 129 -1.29 -7.81 6.38
N TYR A 130 -2.13 -8.34 7.27
CA TYR A 130 -3.20 -9.25 6.88
C TYR A 130 -4.35 -8.58 6.13
N VAL A 131 -4.71 -7.34 6.48
CA VAL A 131 -5.69 -6.55 5.72
C VAL A 131 -5.15 -6.24 4.33
N ASP A 132 -3.87 -5.84 4.25
CA ASP A 132 -3.22 -5.54 2.98
C ASP A 132 -3.12 -6.81 2.10
N GLU A 133 -2.75 -7.98 2.65
CA GLU A 133 -2.75 -9.27 1.94
C GLU A 133 -4.14 -9.63 1.36
N GLN A 134 -5.21 -9.49 2.16
CA GLN A 134 -6.59 -9.74 1.69
C GLN A 134 -6.99 -8.83 0.53
N ILE A 135 -6.58 -7.56 0.56
CA ILE A 135 -6.85 -6.59 -0.50
C ILE A 135 -6.08 -6.98 -1.77
N GLU A 136 -4.80 -7.28 -1.64
CA GLU A 136 -3.93 -7.67 -2.75
C GLU A 136 -4.41 -8.95 -3.44
N GLU A 137 -4.91 -9.93 -2.69
CA GLU A 137 -5.48 -11.16 -3.22
C GLU A 137 -6.67 -10.92 -4.15
N LYS A 138 -7.47 -9.86 -3.90
CA LYS A 138 -8.62 -9.49 -4.73
C LYS A 138 -8.32 -8.42 -5.76
N LEU A 139 -7.18 -7.75 -5.64
CA LEU A 139 -6.80 -6.64 -6.49
C LEU A 139 -6.63 -7.06 -7.96
N SER A 140 -5.97 -8.20 -8.21
CA SER A 140 -5.79 -8.71 -9.59
C SER A 140 -7.12 -9.03 -10.27
N ASP A 141 -8.07 -9.65 -9.55
CA ASP A 141 -9.40 -9.96 -10.07
C ASP A 141 -10.22 -8.69 -10.34
N ALA A 142 -10.13 -7.70 -9.44
CA ALA A 142 -10.77 -6.40 -9.60
C ALA A 142 -10.25 -5.65 -10.84
N ILE A 143 -8.94 -5.67 -11.05
CA ILE A 143 -8.28 -5.08 -12.22
C ILE A 143 -8.80 -5.74 -13.51
N GLN A 144 -8.81 -7.07 -13.57
CA GLN A 144 -9.27 -7.80 -14.75
C GLN A 144 -10.77 -7.56 -15.03
N ALA A 145 -11.61 -7.53 -13.99
CA ALA A 145 -13.02 -7.26 -14.12
C ALA A 145 -13.29 -5.84 -14.66
N ALA A 146 -12.60 -4.83 -14.12
CA ALA A 146 -12.69 -3.46 -14.58
C ALA A 146 -12.17 -3.29 -16.01
N ALA A 147 -11.04 -3.93 -16.33
CA ALA A 147 -10.45 -3.91 -17.66
C ALA A 147 -11.43 -4.47 -18.71
N LYS A 148 -12.01 -5.64 -18.42
CA LYS A 148 -13.00 -6.29 -19.28
C LYS A 148 -14.25 -5.42 -19.47
N LYS A 149 -14.76 -4.80 -18.40
CA LYS A 149 -15.92 -3.90 -18.46
C LYS A 149 -15.66 -2.63 -19.27
N LYS A 150 -14.42 -2.14 -19.29
CA LYS A 150 -14.00 -0.94 -20.04
C LYS A 150 -13.41 -1.22 -21.41
N GLY A 151 -13.27 -2.49 -21.78
CA GLY A 151 -12.58 -2.88 -23.02
C GLY A 151 -11.10 -2.48 -23.03
N VAL A 152 -10.47 -2.43 -21.86
CA VAL A 152 -9.04 -2.18 -21.68
C VAL A 152 -8.29 -3.51 -21.78
N THR A 153 -7.25 -3.55 -22.60
CA THR A 153 -6.39 -4.71 -22.85
C THR A 153 -4.96 -4.50 -22.36
N LEU A 154 -4.57 -3.24 -22.07
CA LEU A 154 -3.30 -2.86 -21.48
C LEU A 154 -3.53 -1.91 -20.31
N ILE A 155 -3.06 -2.28 -19.13
CA ILE A 155 -3.07 -1.41 -17.95
C ILE A 155 -1.67 -0.93 -17.65
N LEU A 156 -1.55 0.37 -17.45
CA LEU A 156 -0.33 1.03 -17.04
C LEU A 156 -0.49 1.49 -15.59
N ASP A 157 0.42 1.03 -14.74
CA ASP A 157 0.54 1.51 -13.37
C ASP A 157 1.61 2.62 -13.32
N PRO A 158 1.25 3.87 -12.96
CA PRO A 158 2.18 4.98 -12.85
C PRO A 158 3.22 4.79 -11.73
N THR A 159 3.06 3.82 -10.84
CA THR A 159 4.05 3.53 -9.78
C THR A 159 5.22 2.70 -10.28
N GLN A 160 5.04 1.94 -11.37
CA GLN A 160 6.07 1.07 -11.94
C GLN A 160 6.71 1.64 -13.23
N GLY A 161 6.27 2.81 -13.69
CA GLY A 161 6.81 3.45 -14.89
C GLY A 161 6.52 4.95 -14.95
N ALA A 162 7.24 5.66 -15.82
CA ALA A 162 7.11 7.10 -15.97
C ALA A 162 5.88 7.49 -16.83
N ILE A 163 4.67 7.39 -16.26
CA ILE A 163 3.49 8.02 -16.86
C ILE A 163 3.50 9.49 -16.44
N ILE A 164 3.98 10.37 -17.31
CA ILE A 164 4.06 11.82 -17.03
C ILE A 164 2.68 12.49 -17.18
N PHE A 165 1.87 12.02 -18.12
CA PHE A 165 0.53 12.54 -18.39
C PHE A 165 -0.33 11.47 -19.06
N ALA A 166 -1.58 11.34 -18.61
CA ALA A 166 -2.62 10.59 -19.28
C ALA A 166 -3.94 11.35 -19.14
N ASP A 167 -4.74 11.38 -20.21
CA ASP A 167 -6.06 12.00 -20.17
C ASP A 167 -7.00 11.25 -19.20
N ALA A 168 -7.94 11.97 -18.58
CA ALA A 168 -8.86 11.42 -17.59
C ALA A 168 -9.66 10.22 -18.13
N GLN A 169 -9.93 10.17 -19.44
CA GLN A 169 -10.63 9.04 -20.07
C GLN A 169 -9.89 7.71 -19.98
N TYR A 170 -8.56 7.72 -19.81
CA TYR A 170 -7.76 6.51 -19.65
C TYR A 170 -7.71 6.07 -18.19
N ASN A 171 -8.07 6.91 -17.23
CA ASN A 171 -8.02 6.57 -15.82
C ASN A 171 -9.20 5.65 -15.43
N ILE A 172 -8.90 4.39 -15.13
CA ILE A 172 -9.90 3.41 -14.68
C ILE A 172 -9.77 3.09 -13.18
N THR A 173 -9.00 3.89 -12.42
CA THR A 173 -8.75 3.69 -10.98
C THR A 173 -10.05 3.56 -10.19
N GLN A 174 -11.05 4.41 -10.47
CA GLN A 174 -12.34 4.35 -9.78
C GLN A 174 -13.13 3.08 -10.14
N ASP A 175 -13.01 2.61 -11.38
CA ASP A 175 -13.67 1.38 -11.81
C ASP A 175 -13.06 0.16 -11.11
N VAL A 176 -11.73 0.08 -11.04
CA VAL A 176 -11.03 -0.96 -10.27
C VAL A 176 -11.41 -0.89 -8.79
N LEU A 177 -11.49 0.31 -8.21
CA LEU A 177 -11.93 0.49 -6.83
C LEU A 177 -13.36 -0.02 -6.60
N ASN A 178 -14.27 0.22 -7.53
CA ASN A 178 -15.65 -0.27 -7.45
C ASN A 178 -15.70 -1.80 -7.51
N GLU A 179 -14.94 -2.43 -8.42
CA GLU A 179 -14.85 -3.89 -8.50
C GLU A 179 -14.22 -4.48 -7.23
N LEU A 180 -13.15 -3.88 -6.71
CA LEU A 180 -12.51 -4.31 -5.47
C LEU A 180 -13.49 -4.24 -4.29
N ASN A 181 -14.24 -3.15 -4.17
CA ASN A 181 -15.24 -2.99 -3.11
C ASN A 181 -16.40 -3.98 -3.24
N ALA A 182 -16.70 -4.45 -4.45
CA ALA A 182 -17.70 -5.50 -4.67
C ALA A 182 -17.17 -6.89 -4.28
N LEU A 183 -15.88 -7.17 -4.55
CA LEU A 183 -15.23 -8.45 -4.22
C LEU A 183 -14.84 -8.56 -2.74
N LEU A 184 -14.42 -7.45 -2.13
CA LEU A 184 -13.96 -7.36 -0.74
C LEU A 184 -14.60 -6.13 -0.08
N PRO A 185 -15.86 -6.21 0.35
CA PRO A 185 -16.53 -5.09 1.01
C PRO A 185 -15.90 -4.76 2.37
N THR A 186 -15.44 -5.79 3.08
CA THR A 186 -14.76 -5.67 4.39
C THR A 186 -13.58 -6.64 4.44
N ALA A 187 -12.53 -6.27 5.17
CA ALA A 187 -11.40 -7.15 5.48
C ALA A 187 -11.46 -7.59 6.94
N GLN A 188 -10.89 -8.76 7.23
CA GLN A 188 -10.76 -9.24 8.59
C GLN A 188 -9.53 -8.65 9.27
N LEU A 189 -9.72 -8.14 10.48
CA LEU A 189 -8.70 -7.39 11.21
C LEU A 189 -7.72 -8.27 11.99
N VAL A 190 -8.20 -9.40 12.47
CA VAL A 190 -7.40 -10.32 13.31
C VAL A 190 -6.95 -11.46 12.41
N PRO A 191 -5.63 -11.62 12.20
CA PRO A 191 -5.11 -12.75 11.45
C PRO A 191 -5.48 -14.07 12.14
N PRO A 192 -5.75 -15.14 11.38
CA PRO A 192 -6.02 -16.44 11.98
C PRO A 192 -4.78 -16.99 12.71
N PRO A 193 -4.96 -17.88 13.70
CA PRO A 193 -3.84 -18.49 14.42
C PRO A 193 -2.83 -19.15 13.47
N GLY A 194 -1.54 -18.90 13.71
CA GLY A 194 -0.45 -19.43 12.88
C GLY A 194 -0.25 -18.71 11.54
N TRP A 195 -1.05 -17.68 11.22
CA TRP A 195 -0.83 -16.85 10.05
C TRP A 195 0.51 -16.10 10.15
N GLN A 196 1.22 -16.08 9.03
CA GLN A 196 2.45 -15.31 8.86
C GLN A 196 2.38 -14.56 7.53
N PRO A 197 2.90 -13.32 7.46
CA PRO A 197 2.98 -12.56 6.22
C PRO A 197 3.59 -13.36 5.07
N ARG A 198 3.10 -13.11 3.86
CA ARG A 198 3.55 -13.81 2.64
C ARG A 198 5.06 -13.80 2.48
N GLU A 199 5.73 -12.67 2.72
CA GLU A 199 7.18 -12.53 2.57
C GLU A 199 7.94 -13.47 3.50
N ILE A 200 7.46 -13.67 4.73
CA ILE A 200 8.05 -14.59 5.69
C ILE A 200 7.84 -16.04 5.22
N ARG A 201 6.64 -16.37 4.73
CA ARG A 201 6.35 -17.71 4.19
C ARG A 201 7.23 -18.04 2.98
N GLU A 202 7.41 -17.09 2.07
CA GLU A 202 8.26 -17.24 0.89
C GLU A 202 9.74 -17.42 1.26
N GLN A 203 10.23 -16.64 2.23
CA GLN A 203 11.60 -16.80 2.75
C GLN A 203 11.81 -18.16 3.42
N GLN A 204 10.84 -18.63 4.22
CA GLN A 204 10.89 -19.95 4.86
C GLN A 204 10.86 -21.07 3.81
N ALA A 205 10.01 -20.95 2.79
CA ALA A 205 9.94 -21.92 1.70
C ALA A 205 11.25 -21.97 0.91
N ALA A 206 11.87 -20.82 0.62
CA ALA A 206 13.16 -20.75 -0.05
C ALA A 206 14.29 -21.40 0.78
N ALA A 207 14.33 -21.13 2.09
CA ALA A 207 15.30 -21.75 2.99
C ALA A 207 15.12 -23.27 3.11
N ALA A 208 13.87 -23.75 3.19
CA ALA A 208 13.55 -25.17 3.22
C ALA A 208 13.96 -25.88 1.92
N ALA A 209 13.73 -25.25 0.77
CA ALA A 209 14.15 -25.77 -0.53
C ALA A 209 15.69 -25.89 -0.63
N GLN A 210 16.43 -24.91 -0.10
CA GLN A 210 17.90 -24.96 -0.04
C GLN A 210 18.42 -26.09 0.86
N GLN A 211 17.80 -26.32 2.02
CA GLN A 211 18.17 -27.45 2.89
C GLN A 211 17.84 -28.81 2.26
N ALA A 212 16.71 -28.95 1.58
CA ALA A 212 16.35 -30.18 0.88
C ALA A 212 17.32 -30.49 -0.27
N ALA A 213 17.77 -29.47 -1.01
CA ALA A 213 18.77 -29.63 -2.08
C ALA A 213 20.16 -30.04 -1.54
N ALA A 214 20.55 -29.56 -0.36
CA ALA A 214 21.82 -29.94 0.27
C ALA A 214 21.81 -31.37 0.83
N GLN A 215 20.66 -31.86 1.33
CA GLN A 215 20.53 -33.22 1.87
C GLN A 215 20.39 -34.29 0.77
N GLY A 216 19.80 -33.94 -0.38
CA GLY A 216 19.71 -34.83 -1.55
C GLY A 216 21.05 -35.14 -2.24
N ALA A 217 22.13 -34.40 -1.94
CA ALA A 217 23.46 -34.61 -2.51
C ALA A 217 24.38 -35.55 -1.70
N THR A 218 23.90 -36.15 -0.61
CA THR A 218 24.70 -37.01 0.28
C THR A 218 24.25 -38.47 0.32
N GLN A 219 23.48 -38.95 -0.65
CA GLN A 219 23.21 -40.38 -0.77
C GLN A 219 24.47 -41.04 -1.39
N PRO A 220 25.25 -41.85 -0.64
CA PRO A 220 26.43 -42.50 -1.20
C PRO A 220 25.95 -43.54 -2.22
N ALA A 221 26.47 -43.45 -3.44
CA ALA A 221 26.33 -44.53 -4.41
C ALA A 221 26.83 -45.83 -3.75
N GLY A 222 25.91 -46.75 -3.48
CA GLY A 222 26.23 -48.05 -2.90
C GLY A 222 27.23 -48.77 -3.80
N PRO A 223 28.23 -49.48 -3.23
CA PRO A 223 29.20 -50.20 -4.02
C PRO A 223 28.50 -51.27 -4.83
N ALA A 224 28.65 -51.23 -6.16
CA ALA A 224 28.27 -52.31 -7.04
C ALA A 224 29.07 -53.56 -6.65
N ALA A 225 28.38 -54.52 -6.03
CA ALA A 225 28.93 -55.84 -5.77
C ALA A 225 28.98 -56.61 -7.09
N GLU A 226 30.16 -56.57 -7.70
CA GLU A 226 30.62 -57.38 -8.80
C GLU A 226 30.83 -58.83 -8.33
N GLY A 227 30.28 -59.82 -9.05
CA GLY A 227 30.72 -61.21 -8.99
C GLY A 227 29.64 -62.28 -8.79
N ARG A 228 29.30 -63.02 -9.86
CA ARG A 228 29.88 -64.32 -10.24
C ARG A 228 29.08 -64.98 -11.35
#